data_AF-A0A958XER2-F1
#
_entry.id   AF-A0A958XER2-F1
#
_cell.length_a   1.000
_cell.length_b   1.000
_cell.length_c   1.000
_cell.angle_alpha   90.00
_cell.angle_beta   90.00
_cell.angle_gamma   90.00
#
_symmetry.space_group_name_H-M   'P 1'
#
loop_
_entity.id
_entity.type
_entity.pdbx_description
1 polymer ?
#
loop_
_entity_poly.entity_id
_entity_poly.type
_entity_poly.pdbx_seq_one_letter_code
_entity_poly.pdbx_strand_id
1 'polypeptide(L)'
;MPSPKPLSEIKNTLEELLITDMADAISVLKGYVRNSAYYKPKVMMQAGRYSQISDDLNIGVISAEEHRMETARIRKALLDLISRLNESDITHPE
;
A
#
# COMPACT_ATOMS: atom_id res chain seq x y z
N MET A 1 24.04 -13.53 -3.87
CA MET A 1 22.91 -12.85 -3.20
C MET A 1 22.26 -11.93 -4.23
N PRO A 2 20.94 -11.98 -4.44
CA PRO A 2 20.28 -11.03 -5.33
C PRO A 2 20.53 -9.61 -4.80
N SER A 3 20.97 -8.72 -5.68
CA SER A 3 21.25 -7.34 -5.30
C SER A 3 19.94 -6.67 -4.85
N PRO A 4 19.97 -5.83 -3.81
CA PRO A 4 18.77 -5.12 -3.39
C PRO A 4 18.23 -4.29 -4.55
N LYS A 5 16.94 -4.43 -4.87
CA LYS A 5 16.30 -3.61 -5.91
C LYS A 5 16.47 -2.12 -5.55
N PRO A 6 16.85 -1.25 -6.50
CA PRO A 6 16.87 0.19 -6.29
C PRO A 6 15.51 0.72 -5.82
N LEU A 7 15.49 1.75 -4.98
CA LEU A 7 14.25 2.37 -4.50
C LEU A 7 13.35 2.84 -5.65
N SER A 8 13.93 3.35 -6.75
CA SER A 8 13.17 3.75 -7.94
C SER A 8 12.38 2.58 -8.54
N GLU A 9 12.99 1.39 -8.67
CA GLU A 9 12.31 0.19 -9.16
C GLU A 9 11.24 -0.30 -8.20
N ILE A 10 11.49 -0.20 -6.89
CA ILE A 10 10.51 -0.53 -5.85
C ILE A 10 9.29 0.39 -5.95
N LYS A 11 9.51 1.71 -6.06
CA LYS A 11 8.43 2.70 -6.22
C LYS A 11 7.61 2.41 -7.47
N ASN A 12 8.26 2.21 -8.63
CA ASN A 12 7.56 1.89 -9.88
C ASN A 12 6.72 0.61 -9.75
N THR A 13 7.30 -0.45 -9.17
CA THR A 13 6.58 -1.72 -8.95
C THR A 13 5.34 -1.51 -8.08
N LEU A 14 5.48 -0.77 -6.97
CA LEU A 14 4.37 -0.49 -6.07
C LEU A 14 3.29 0.38 -6.72
N GLU A 15 3.68 1.37 -7.51
CA GLU A 15 2.75 2.22 -8.26
C GLU A 15 1.95 1.43 -9.29
N GLU A 16 2.58 0.51 -10.01
CA GLU A 16 1.91 -0.41 -10.94
C GLU A 16 0.95 -1.35 -10.20
N LEU A 17 1.38 -1.95 -9.08
CA LEU A 17 0.54 -2.82 -8.27
C LEU A 17 -0.68 -2.08 -7.70
N LEU A 18 -0.54 -0.81 -7.29
CA LEU A 18 -1.70 -0.04 -6.79
C LEU A 18 -2.81 0.17 -7.83
N ILE A 19 -2.48 0.03 -9.11
CA ILE A 19 -3.44 0.09 -10.22
C ILE A 19 -4.08 -1.28 -10.44
N THR A 20 -3.29 -2.35 -10.43
CA THR A 20 -3.72 -3.71 -10.81
C THR A 20 -4.25 -4.54 -9.65
N ASP A 21 -3.55 -4.55 -8.51
CA ASP A 21 -3.88 -5.29 -7.30
C ASP A 21 -3.47 -4.51 -6.03
N MET A 22 -4.46 -3.85 -5.44
CA MET A 22 -4.29 -3.07 -4.22
C MET A 22 -3.82 -3.92 -3.02
N ALA A 23 -4.32 -5.15 -2.91
CA ALA A 23 -4.00 -6.02 -1.78
C ALA A 23 -2.53 -6.46 -1.84
N ASP A 24 -2.05 -6.83 -3.03
CA ASP A 24 -0.65 -7.17 -3.24
C ASP A 24 0.27 -5.96 -3.04
N ALA A 25 -0.10 -4.79 -3.57
CA ALA A 25 0.64 -3.55 -3.34
C ALA A 25 0.84 -3.23 -1.85
N ILE A 26 -0.23 -3.37 -1.06
CA ILE A 26 -0.19 -3.16 0.39
C ILE A 26 0.71 -4.21 1.06
N SER A 27 0.63 -5.48 0.64
CA SER A 27 1.45 -6.57 1.17
C SER A 27 2.94 -6.31 0.94
N VAL A 28 3.31 -5.99 -0.31
CA VAL A 28 4.68 -5.68 -0.72
C VAL A 28 5.20 -4.44 0.02
N LEU A 29 4.41 -3.36 0.07
CA LEU A 29 4.79 -2.13 0.77
C LEU A 29 5.04 -2.38 2.26
N LYS A 30 4.18 -3.17 2.93
CA LYS A 30 4.38 -3.58 4.34
C LYS A 30 5.70 -4.30 4.55
N GLY A 31 6.12 -5.15 3.59
CA GLY A 31 7.41 -5.84 3.61
C GLY A 31 8.57 -4.85 3.62
N TYR A 32 8.54 -3.87 2.72
CA TYR A 32 9.59 -2.84 2.63
C TYR A 32 9.64 -1.94 3.87
N VAL A 33 8.50 -1.44 4.36
CA VAL A 33 8.51 -0.47 5.47
C VAL A 33 8.46 -1.12 6.86
N ARG A 34 8.69 -2.44 6.97
CA ARG A 34 8.49 -3.22 8.21
C ARG A 34 9.20 -2.66 9.44
N ASN A 35 10.35 -2.00 9.25
CA ASN A 35 11.18 -1.43 10.30
C ASN A 35 11.07 0.10 10.39
N SER A 36 10.35 0.76 9.49
CA SER A 36 10.15 2.21 9.55
C SER A 36 9.08 2.55 10.59
N ALA A 37 9.49 3.20 11.68
CA ALA A 37 8.56 3.67 12.72
C ALA A 37 7.55 4.70 12.20
N TYR A 38 7.88 5.42 11.12
CA TYR A 38 7.00 6.43 10.52
C TYR A 38 6.05 5.84 9.48
N TYR A 39 6.54 4.98 8.58
CA TYR A 39 5.75 4.48 7.47
C TYR A 39 4.94 3.23 7.82
N LYS A 40 5.46 2.31 8.65
CA LYS A 40 4.74 1.10 9.05
C LYS A 40 3.35 1.38 9.59
N PRO A 41 3.15 2.28 10.57
CA PRO A 41 1.81 2.52 11.13
C PRO A 41 0.85 3.09 10.08
N LYS A 42 1.34 3.92 9.16
CA LYS A 42 0.52 4.55 8.11
C LYS A 42 0.06 3.54 7.08
N VAL A 43 0.96 2.65 6.66
CA VAL A 43 0.62 1.56 5.73
C VAL A 43 -0.36 0.59 6.39
N MET A 44 -0.14 0.23 7.66
CA MET A 44 -1.09 -0.61 8.41
C MET A 44 -2.47 0.03 8.54
N MET A 45 -2.54 1.35 8.77
CA MET A 45 -3.80 2.08 8.83
C MET A 45 -4.55 2.02 7.50
N GLN A 46 -3.86 2.26 6.36
CA GLN A 46 -4.51 2.15 5.05
C GLN A 46 -4.92 0.71 4.73
N ALA A 47 -4.13 -0.30 5.15
CA ALA A 47 -4.46 -1.70 5.01
C ALA A 47 -5.75 -2.08 5.77
N GLY A 48 -5.87 -1.61 7.03
CA GLY A 48 -7.07 -1.83 7.84
C GLY A 48 -8.29 -1.17 7.22
N ARG A 49 -8.16 0.08 6.74
CA ARG A 49 -9.24 0.78 6.04
C ARG A 49 -9.67 0.04 4.77
N TYR A 50 -8.72 -0.45 3.98
CA TYR A 50 -9.00 -1.21 2.77
C TYR A 50 -9.77 -2.50 3.08
N SER A 51 -9.30 -3.28 4.06
CA SER A 51 -10.02 -4.48 4.52
C SER A 51 -11.45 -4.16 4.92
N GLN A 52 -11.62 -3.12 5.74
CA GLN A 52 -12.94 -2.75 6.24
C GLN A 52 -13.89 -2.33 5.13
N ILE A 53 -13.48 -1.49 4.17
CA ILE A 53 -14.38 -1.11 3.07
C ILE A 53 -14.75 -2.30 2.17
N SER A 54 -13.83 -3.26 1.99
CA SER A 54 -14.10 -4.47 1.22
C SER A 54 -15.07 -5.37 1.96
N ASP A 55 -14.90 -5.53 3.28
CA ASP A 55 -15.85 -6.26 4.13
C ASP A 55 -17.22 -5.59 4.12
N ASP A 56 -17.29 -4.28 4.30
CA ASP A 56 -18.52 -3.48 4.26
C ASP A 56 -19.27 -3.63 2.93
N LEU A 57 -18.55 -3.67 1.80
CA LEU A 57 -19.15 -3.97 0.49
C LEU A 57 -19.71 -5.39 0.46
N ASN A 58 -18.94 -6.38 0.93
CA ASN A 58 -19.32 -7.79 0.90
C ASN A 58 -20.58 -8.08 1.73
N ILE A 59 -20.76 -7.38 2.85
CA ILE A 59 -21.97 -7.52 3.69
C ILE A 59 -23.09 -6.54 3.28
N GLY A 60 -22.89 -5.73 2.25
CA GLY A 60 -23.90 -4.81 1.71
C GLY A 60 -24.14 -3.55 2.56
N VAL A 61 -23.19 -3.15 3.41
CA VAL A 61 -23.23 -1.92 4.20
C VAL A 61 -22.99 -0.69 3.32
N ILE A 62 -22.16 -0.81 2.29
CA ILE A 62 -21.89 0.26 1.33
C ILE A 62 -22.18 -0.19 -0.10
N SER A 63 -22.47 0.78 -0.96
CA SER A 63 -22.63 0.56 -2.40
C SER A 63 -21.29 0.32 -3.10
N ALA A 64 -21.35 -0.27 -4.30
CA ALA A 64 -20.17 -0.42 -5.16
C ALA A 64 -19.53 0.93 -5.53
N GLU A 65 -20.31 2.01 -5.62
CA GLU A 65 -19.77 3.34 -5.90
C GLU A 65 -19.00 3.91 -4.71
N GLU A 66 -19.55 3.80 -3.50
CA GLU A 66 -18.85 4.20 -2.26
C GLU A 66 -17.55 3.41 -2.09
N HIS A 67 -17.59 2.10 -2.33
CA HIS A 67 -16.39 1.27 -2.31
C HIS A 67 -15.33 1.76 -3.32
N ARG A 68 -15.74 2.11 -4.56
CA ARG A 68 -14.82 2.66 -5.57
C ARG A 68 -14.20 3.98 -5.11
N MET A 69 -15.00 4.88 -4.56
CA MET A 69 -14.53 6.18 -4.07
C MET A 69 -13.56 6.04 -2.89
N GLU A 70 -13.87 5.19 -1.91
CA GLU A 70 -12.99 4.95 -0.76
C GLU A 70 -11.69 4.24 -1.18
N THR A 71 -11.79 3.24 -2.06
CA THR A 71 -10.60 2.57 -2.61
C THR A 71 -9.71 3.57 -3.35
N ALA A 72 -10.27 4.50 -4.12
CA ALA A 72 -9.49 5.55 -4.78
C ALA A 72 -8.81 6.51 -3.79
N ARG A 73 -9.46 6.85 -2.68
CA ARG A 73 -8.87 7.67 -1.60
C ARG A 73 -7.70 6.94 -0.94
N ILE A 74 -7.86 5.64 -0.65
CA ILE A 74 -6.80 4.80 -0.09
C ILE A 74 -5.63 4.70 -1.06
N ARG A 75 -5.90 4.44 -2.36
CA ARG A 75 -4.89 4.42 -3.41
C ARG A 75 -4.05 5.68 -3.41
N LYS A 76 -4.71 6.85 -3.41
CA LYS A 76 -4.03 8.14 -3.41
C LYS A 76 -3.15 8.30 -2.17
N ALA A 77 -3.65 7.94 -0.98
CA ALA A 77 -2.87 8.01 0.25
C ALA A 77 -1.63 7.10 0.20
N LEU A 78 -1.74 5.91 -0.39
CA LEU A 78 -0.61 4.99 -0.57
C LEU A 78 0.42 5.54 -1.58
N LEU A 79 -0.03 6.12 -2.70
CA LEU A 79 0.86 6.80 -3.66
C LEU A 79 1.62 7.97 -3.01
N ASP A 80 0.92 8.78 -2.20
CA ASP A 80 1.54 9.88 -1.46
C ASP A 80 2.59 9.37 -0.45
N LEU A 81 2.40 8.19 0.13
CA LEU A 81 3.40 7.56 0.99
C LEU A 81 4.59 7.05 0.19
N ILE A 82 4.35 6.34 -0.92
CA ILE A 82 5.38 5.75 -1.79
C ILE A 82 6.29 6.83 -2.36
N SER A 83 5.71 7.92 -2.87
CA SER A 83 6.47 9.04 -3.44
C SER A 83 7.48 9.63 -2.42
N ARG A 84 7.11 9.65 -1.14
CA ARG A 84 7.90 10.18 -0.03
C ARG A 84 8.87 9.18 0.60
N LEU A 85 8.91 7.92 0.16
CA LEU A 85 9.86 6.94 0.70
C LEU A 85 11.30 7.31 0.37
N ASN A 86 12.18 7.04 1.32
CA ASN A 86 13.63 7.21 1.21
C ASN A 86 14.31 5.85 1.35
N GLU A 87 15.59 5.78 0.99
CA GLU A 87 16.41 4.57 1.18
C GLU A 87 16.48 4.15 2.66
N SER A 88 16.47 5.11 3.59
CA SER A 88 16.47 4.83 5.04
C SER A 88 15.15 4.24 5.57
N ASP A 89 14.07 4.34 4.80
CA ASP A 89 12.74 3.86 5.20
C ASP A 89 12.45 2.43 4.75
N ILE A 90 13.23 1.92 3.79
CA ILE A 90 13.05 0.61 3.21
C ILE A 90 13.95 -0.41 3.88
N THR A 91 13.38 -1.59 4.06
CA THR A 91 14.09 -2.81 4.43
C THR A 91 14.02 -3.71 3.22
N HIS A 92 15.16 -4.18 2.72
CA HIS A 92 15.13 -5.17 1.65
C HIS A 92 14.63 -6.50 2.25
N PRO A 93 13.48 -7.04 1.76
CA PRO A 93 13.08 -8.39 2.15
C PRO A 93 14.15 -9.36 1.66
N GLU A 94 14.58 -10.26 2.56
CA GLU A 94 15.53 -11.34 2.27
C GLU A 94 14.93 -12.40 1.34
#